data_AF-A0A7C3EGS1-F1
#
_entry.id   AF-A0A7C3EGS1-F1
#
_cell.length_a   1.000
_cell.length_b   1.000
_cell.length_c   1.000
_cell.angle_alpha   90.00
_cell.angle_beta   90.00
_cell.angle_gamma   90.00
#
_symmetry.space_group_name_H-M   'P 1'
#
loop_
_entity.id
_entity.type
_entity.pdbx_description
1 polymer ?
#
loop_
_entity_poly.entity_id
_entity_poly.type
_entity_poly.pdbx_seq_one_letter_code
_entity_poly.pdbx_strand_id
1 'polypeptide(L)'
;MKFKSIFILFNIVIILSFCFVFAMPFFALGPEFALKFWTTSWPLGLLLLVILAGFDSFFIINLKIFELLEREDWPALVQYLEDRVIKQHRYSQRLVKLLIHSYLVMSDPQSVINLETLLKKDKPKLLAANSLLFGISHVLKGDHAGAVNLFLEQEKFGGLKNEWEQWYLCFALLLQKRFT
;
A
#
# COMPACT_ATOMS: atom_id res chain seq x y z
N MET A 1 -4.29 19.05 1.60
CA MET A 1 -3.07 19.38 2.39
C MET A 1 -1.94 18.48 1.89
N LYS A 2 -0.74 19.04 1.67
CA LYS A 2 0.40 18.29 1.12
C LYS A 2 0.81 17.16 2.08
N PHE A 3 1.24 15.99 1.60
CA PHE A 3 1.67 14.89 2.47
C PHE A 3 2.82 15.33 3.40
N LYS A 4 3.69 16.19 2.88
CA LYS A 4 4.75 16.85 3.68
C LYS A 4 4.19 17.68 4.83
N SER A 5 3.05 18.35 4.66
CA SER A 5 2.41 19.12 5.73
C SER A 5 1.88 18.22 6.84
N ILE A 6 1.26 17.09 6.50
CA ILE A 6 0.78 16.12 7.50
C ILE A 6 1.97 15.54 8.27
N PHE A 7 3.04 15.16 7.57
CA PHE A 7 4.27 14.67 8.19
C PHE A 7 4.91 15.68 9.15
N ILE A 8 5.04 16.94 8.73
CA ILE A 8 5.58 18.02 9.56
C ILE A 8 4.69 18.24 10.79
N LEU A 9 3.36 18.30 10.60
CA LEU A 9 2.42 18.52 11.69
C LEU A 9 2.47 17.36 12.71
N PHE A 10 2.53 16.12 12.24
CA PHE A 10 2.67 14.94 13.10
C PHE A 10 3.96 15.00 13.94
N ASN A 11 5.09 15.32 13.32
CA ASN A 11 6.36 15.44 14.02
C ASN A 11 6.36 16.61 15.03
N ILE A 12 5.77 17.76 14.67
CA ILE A 12 5.60 18.88 15.62
C ILE A 12 4.79 18.44 16.84
N VAL A 13 3.67 17.74 16.63
CA VAL A 13 2.82 17.27 17.73
C VAL A 13 3.58 16.31 18.65
N ILE A 14 4.34 15.36 18.09
CA ILE A 14 5.12 14.41 18.89
C ILE A 14 6.23 15.12 19.68
N ILE A 15 6.99 16.00 19.03
CA ILE A 15 8.05 16.77 19.69
C ILE A 15 7.46 17.63 20.80
N LEU A 16 6.32 18.27 20.56
CA LEU A 16 5.63 19.08 21.57
C LEU A 16 5.16 18.20 22.74
N SER A 17 4.57 17.04 22.47
CA SER A 17 4.17 16.08 23.53
C SER A 17 5.38 15.59 24.33
N PHE A 18 6.50 15.29 23.67
CA PHE A 18 7.75 14.93 24.33
C PHE A 18 8.25 16.05 25.24
N CYS A 19 8.32 17.27 24.72
CA CYS A 19 8.68 18.45 25.51
C CYS A 19 7.75 18.61 26.72
N PHE A 20 6.44 18.44 26.55
CA PHE A 20 5.49 18.55 27.65
C PHE A 20 5.74 17.49 28.74
N VAL A 21 5.87 16.23 28.36
CA VAL A 21 6.08 15.12 29.30
C VAL A 21 7.40 15.24 30.05
N PHE A 22 8.47 15.66 29.36
CA PHE A 22 9.81 15.74 29.97
C PHE A 22 10.09 17.08 30.68
N ALA A 23 9.45 18.19 30.25
CA ALA A 23 9.65 19.50 30.87
C ALA A 23 8.68 19.79 32.04
N MET A 24 7.47 19.21 32.05
CA MET A 24 6.51 19.39 33.16
C MET A 24 7.10 19.11 34.54
N PRO A 25 7.82 17.99 34.78
CA PRO A 25 8.41 17.70 36.08
C PRO A 25 9.41 18.78 36.53
N PHE A 26 10.15 19.37 35.60
CA PHE A 26 11.10 20.44 35.89
C PHE A 26 10.41 21.72 36.34
N PHE A 27 9.34 22.12 35.66
CA PHE A 27 8.59 23.34 36.00
C PHE A 27 7.67 23.18 37.22
N ALA A 28 7.10 21.99 37.43
CA ALA A 28 6.10 21.76 38.48
C ALA A 28 6.69 21.29 39.82
N LEU A 29 7.76 20.49 39.80
CA LEU A 29 8.29 19.79 40.98
C LEU A 29 9.74 20.17 41.31
N GLY A 30 10.36 20.98 40.47
CA GLY A 30 11.72 21.48 40.64
C GLY A 30 12.82 20.56 40.06
N PRO A 31 14.07 21.07 40.01
CA PRO A 31 15.16 20.43 39.26
C PRO A 31 15.58 19.05 39.82
N GLU A 32 15.58 18.89 41.14
CA GLU A 32 16.01 17.65 41.81
C GLU A 32 15.07 16.48 41.49
N PHE A 33 13.76 16.75 41.46
CA PHE A 33 12.76 15.74 41.10
C PHE A 33 12.81 15.41 39.60
N ALA A 34 13.01 16.42 38.74
CA ALA A 34 13.12 16.23 37.30
C ALA A 34 14.30 15.34 36.90
N LEU A 35 15.46 15.51 37.54
CA LEU A 35 16.62 14.65 37.31
C LEU A 35 16.30 13.19 37.64
N LYS A 36 15.67 12.94 38.80
CA LYS A 36 15.26 11.59 39.21
C LYS A 36 14.21 10.99 38.27
N PHE A 37 13.27 11.80 37.80
CA PHE A 37 12.29 11.40 36.80
C PHE A 37 12.96 11.01 35.49
N TRP A 38 13.88 11.82 34.95
CA TRP A 38 14.58 11.49 33.71
C TRP A 38 15.44 10.24 33.82
N THR A 39 16.14 10.03 34.93
CA THR A 39 16.93 8.80 35.14
C THR A 39 16.06 7.56 35.33
N THR A 40 14.81 7.71 35.77
CA THR A 40 13.88 6.59 35.95
C THR A 40 13.09 6.30 34.66
N SER A 41 12.72 7.35 33.94
CA SER A 41 11.81 7.33 32.78
C SER A 41 12.54 7.44 31.43
N TRP A 42 13.87 7.38 31.39
CA TRP A 42 14.63 7.35 30.15
C TRP A 42 14.17 6.26 29.15
N PRO A 43 13.67 5.06 29.55
CA PRO A 43 13.21 4.07 28.59
C PRO A 43 11.99 4.55 27.80
N LEU A 44 11.14 5.39 28.40
CA LEU A 44 10.00 6.01 27.72
C LEU A 44 10.48 6.98 26.63
N GLY A 45 11.51 7.76 26.93
CA GLY A 45 12.11 8.68 25.94
C GLY A 45 12.76 7.92 24.79
N LEU A 46 13.49 6.85 25.10
CA LEU A 46 14.07 5.98 24.08
C LEU A 46 12.98 5.30 23.22
N LEU A 47 11.91 4.78 23.82
CA LEU A 47 10.78 4.21 23.09
C LEU A 47 10.17 5.22 22.12
N LEU A 48 9.95 6.46 22.57
CA LEU A 48 9.44 7.52 21.69
C LEU A 48 10.40 7.82 20.54
N LEU A 49 11.71 7.90 20.80
CA LEU A 49 12.72 8.09 19.76
C LEU A 49 12.73 6.95 18.74
N VAL A 50 12.57 5.70 19.18
CA VAL A 50 12.48 4.53 18.28
C VAL A 50 11.23 4.62 17.42
N ILE A 51 10.08 5.00 17.98
CA ILE A 51 8.84 5.20 17.23
C ILE A 51 9.02 6.30 16.19
N LEU A 52 9.56 7.46 16.58
CA LEU A 52 9.78 8.61 15.70
C LEU A 52 10.74 8.25 14.56
N ALA A 53 11.87 7.61 14.88
CA ALA A 53 12.83 7.13 13.88
C ALA A 53 12.20 6.12 12.91
N GLY A 54 11.35 5.21 13.41
CA GLY A 54 10.63 4.24 12.59
C GLY A 54 9.66 4.90 11.60
N PHE A 55 8.85 5.85 12.07
CA PHE A 55 7.91 6.61 11.25
C PHE A 55 8.64 7.46 10.21
N ASP A 56 9.67 8.20 10.62
CA ASP A 56 10.47 9.05 9.73
C ASP A 56 11.16 8.22 8.65
N SER A 57 11.78 7.09 9.04
CA SER A 57 12.41 6.17 8.09
C SER A 57 11.40 5.64 7.07
N PHE A 58 10.22 5.22 7.52
CA PHE A 58 9.16 4.77 6.63
C PHE A 58 8.73 5.87 5.66
N PHE A 59 8.58 7.11 6.13
CA PHE A 59 8.19 8.23 5.28
C PHE A 59 9.26 8.53 4.22
N ILE A 60 10.54 8.59 4.62
CA ILE A 60 11.67 8.87 3.72
C ILE A 60 11.77 7.79 2.62
N ILE A 61 11.63 6.51 2.98
CA ILE A 61 11.71 5.39 2.01
C ILE A 61 10.60 5.46 0.95
N ASN A 62 9.44 6.01 1.31
CA ASN A 62 8.26 6.10 0.45
C ASN A 62 7.99 7.52 -0.08
N LEU A 63 8.89 8.48 0.19
CA LEU A 63 8.72 9.89 -0.14
C LEU A 63 8.41 10.10 -1.63
N LYS A 64 9.14 9.40 -2.50
CA LYS A 64 8.95 9.51 -3.95
C LYS A 64 7.57 8.99 -4.41
N ILE A 65 7.02 7.95 -3.77
CA ILE A 65 5.66 7.48 -4.08
C ILE A 65 4.65 8.55 -3.68
N PHE A 66 4.77 9.10 -2.48
CA PHE A 66 3.85 10.13 -1.99
C PHE A 66 3.92 11.40 -2.81
N GLU A 67 5.12 11.83 -3.23
CA GLU A 67 5.29 13.01 -4.07
C GLU A 67 4.66 12.83 -5.45
N LEU A 68 4.85 11.67 -6.09
CA LEU A 68 4.25 11.38 -7.39
C LEU A 68 2.72 11.29 -7.28
N LEU A 69 2.21 10.68 -6.20
CA LEU A 69 0.78 10.61 -5.93
C LEU A 69 0.16 11.99 -5.67
N GLU A 70 0.86 12.86 -4.93
CA GLU A 70 0.41 14.22 -4.61
C GLU A 70 0.36 15.11 -5.87
N ARG A 71 1.27 14.89 -6.80
CA ARG A 71 1.29 15.59 -8.10
C ARG A 71 0.33 14.98 -9.12
N GLU A 72 -0.35 13.89 -8.77
CA GLU A 72 -1.17 13.09 -9.68
C GLU A 72 -0.41 12.69 -10.96
N ASP A 73 0.92 12.52 -10.86
CA ASP A 73 1.79 12.13 -11.97
C ASP A 73 1.76 10.61 -12.12
N TRP A 74 0.64 10.11 -12.63
CA TRP A 74 0.39 8.67 -12.82
C TRP A 74 1.42 7.99 -13.72
N PRO A 75 1.86 8.58 -14.86
CA PRO A 75 2.89 7.97 -15.70
C PRO A 75 4.22 7.78 -14.97
N ALA A 76 4.70 8.81 -14.27
CA ALA A 76 5.95 8.71 -13.51
C ALA A 76 5.81 7.76 -12.30
N LEU A 77 4.62 7.70 -11.68
CA LEU A 77 4.33 6.75 -10.61
C LEU A 77 4.39 5.30 -11.12
N VAL A 78 3.77 5.01 -12.25
CA VAL A 78 3.82 3.68 -12.90
C VAL A 78 5.26 3.30 -13.18
N GLN A 79 6.02 4.16 -13.87
CA GLN A 79 7.42 3.88 -14.20
C GLN A 79 8.27 3.58 -12.96
N TYR A 80 8.05 4.35 -11.88
CA TYR A 80 8.75 4.14 -10.62
C TYR A 80 8.37 2.82 -9.93
N LEU A 81 7.08 2.46 -9.97
CA LEU A 81 6.59 1.21 -9.39
C LEU A 81 7.00 0.00 -10.21
N GLU A 82 6.99 0.07 -11.54
CA GLU A 82 7.50 -0.98 -12.43
C GLU A 82 8.98 -1.26 -12.18
N ASP A 83 9.80 -0.21 -12.04
CA ASP A 83 11.23 -0.39 -11.73
C ASP A 83 11.44 -1.16 -10.43
N ARG A 84 10.65 -0.88 -9.40
CA ARG A 84 10.71 -1.59 -8.11
C ARG A 84 10.12 -3.00 -8.17
N VAL A 85 8.96 -3.18 -8.78
CA VAL A 85 8.22 -4.44 -8.75
C VAL A 85 8.80 -5.42 -9.77
N ILE A 86 9.03 -4.97 -11.00
CA ILE A 86 9.44 -5.82 -12.13
C ILE A 86 10.96 -5.93 -12.20
N LYS A 87 11.70 -4.81 -12.24
CA LYS A 87 13.17 -4.88 -12.41
C LYS A 87 13.88 -5.30 -11.13
N GLN A 88 13.50 -4.72 -9.99
CA GLN A 88 14.12 -5.04 -8.70
C GLN A 88 13.46 -6.25 -8.01
N HIS A 89 12.43 -6.88 -8.60
CA HIS A 89 11.74 -8.07 -8.08
C HIS A 89 11.20 -7.89 -6.64
N ARG A 90 10.89 -6.64 -6.24
CA ARG A 90 10.37 -6.33 -4.89
C ARG A 90 8.85 -6.44 -4.86
N TYR A 91 8.36 -7.67 -4.89
CA TYR A 91 6.93 -7.96 -4.84
C TYR A 91 6.39 -7.80 -3.42
N SER A 92 5.68 -6.69 -3.18
CA SER A 92 4.89 -6.47 -1.97
C SER A 92 3.43 -6.29 -2.35
N GLN A 93 2.51 -6.83 -1.54
CA GLN A 93 1.05 -6.66 -1.71
C GLN A 93 0.68 -5.19 -1.94
N ARG A 94 1.27 -4.28 -1.16
CA ARG A 94 1.01 -2.84 -1.26
C ARG A 94 1.47 -2.25 -2.59
N LEU A 95 2.66 -2.63 -3.06
CA LEU A 95 3.23 -2.10 -4.31
C LEU A 95 2.50 -2.65 -5.52
N VAL A 96 2.20 -3.95 -5.55
CA VAL A 96 1.44 -4.59 -6.62
C VAL A 96 0.05 -3.99 -6.71
N LYS A 97 -0.66 -3.87 -5.59
CA LYS A 97 -2.00 -3.27 -5.56
C LYS A 97 -1.98 -1.82 -6.03
N LEU A 98 -1.03 -1.01 -5.56
CA LEU A 98 -0.90 0.38 -6.00
C LEU A 98 -0.61 0.46 -7.51
N LEU A 99 0.27 -0.39 -8.04
CA LEU A 99 0.59 -0.44 -9.46
C LEU A 99 -0.64 -0.81 -10.30
N ILE A 100 -1.44 -1.81 -9.88
CA ILE A 100 -2.69 -2.16 -10.56
C ILE A 100 -3.65 -0.96 -10.58
N HIS A 101 -3.84 -0.29 -9.44
CA HIS A 101 -4.68 0.91 -9.40
C HIS A 101 -4.16 2.02 -10.31
N SER A 102 -2.84 2.26 -10.35
CA SER A 102 -2.24 3.25 -11.24
C SER A 102 -2.48 2.92 -12.71
N TYR A 103 -2.37 1.65 -13.13
CA TYR A 103 -2.72 1.24 -14.49
C TYR A 103 -4.20 1.44 -14.81
N LEU A 104 -5.08 1.09 -13.88
CA LEU A 104 -6.53 1.28 -14.06
C LEU A 104 -6.90 2.75 -14.19
N VAL A 105 -6.28 3.64 -13.41
CA VAL A 105 -6.47 5.10 -13.54
C VAL A 105 -6.00 5.58 -14.91
N MET A 106 -4.91 5.02 -15.43
CA MET A 106 -4.40 5.32 -16.78
C MET A 106 -5.19 4.64 -17.91
N SER A 107 -6.28 3.93 -17.60
CA SER A 107 -7.06 3.15 -18.57
C SER A 107 -6.22 2.15 -19.38
N ASP A 108 -5.19 1.58 -18.74
CA ASP A 108 -4.31 0.57 -19.35
C ASP A 108 -4.50 -0.81 -18.70
N PRO A 109 -5.61 -1.51 -18.99
CA PRO A 109 -5.85 -2.85 -18.46
C PRO A 109 -4.90 -3.89 -19.06
N GLN A 110 -4.22 -3.61 -20.18
CA GLN A 110 -3.26 -4.53 -20.77
C GLN A 110 -2.02 -4.69 -19.88
N SER A 111 -1.50 -3.59 -19.32
CA SER A 111 -0.38 -3.64 -18.39
C SER A 111 -0.70 -4.40 -17.10
N VAL A 112 -1.96 -4.37 -16.65
CA VAL A 112 -2.41 -5.20 -15.52
C VAL A 112 -2.32 -6.70 -15.85
N ILE A 113 -2.72 -7.11 -17.05
CA ILE A 113 -2.65 -8.52 -17.50
C ILE A 113 -1.19 -8.98 -17.68
N ASN A 114 -0.31 -8.08 -18.15
CA ASN A 114 1.12 -8.36 -18.23
C ASN A 114 1.70 -8.62 -16.83
N LEU A 115 1.32 -7.80 -15.85
CA LEU A 115 1.69 -7.97 -14.44
C LEU A 115 1.14 -9.28 -13.86
N GLU A 116 -0.08 -9.67 -14.20
CA GLU A 116 -0.66 -10.96 -13.81
C GLU A 116 0.22 -12.14 -14.27
N THR A 117 0.61 -12.12 -15.54
CA THR A 117 1.44 -13.19 -16.14
C THR A 117 2.77 -13.34 -15.41
N LEU A 118 3.41 -12.21 -15.04
CA LEU A 118 4.63 -12.20 -14.25
C LEU A 118 4.40 -12.79 -12.84
N LEU A 119 3.33 -12.35 -12.16
CA LEU A 119 3.02 -12.81 -10.80
C LEU A 119 2.58 -14.27 -10.73
N LYS A 120 1.94 -14.79 -11.79
CA LYS A 120 1.57 -16.20 -11.90
C LYS A 120 2.80 -17.11 -11.81
N LYS A 121 3.94 -16.67 -12.37
CA LYS A 121 5.22 -17.39 -12.30
C LYS A 121 5.94 -17.18 -10.98
N ASP A 122 6.11 -15.93 -10.54
CA ASP A 122 7.05 -15.62 -9.46
C ASP A 122 6.41 -15.65 -8.06
N LYS A 123 5.15 -15.22 -7.95
CA LYS A 123 4.44 -15.03 -6.67
C LYS A 123 2.93 -15.32 -6.79
N PRO A 124 2.52 -16.59 -6.97
CA PRO A 124 1.11 -16.96 -7.16
C PRO A 124 0.22 -16.57 -5.96
N LYS A 125 0.77 -16.53 -4.74
CA LYS A 125 0.05 -16.06 -3.55
C LYS A 125 -0.38 -14.59 -3.63
N LEU A 126 0.44 -13.72 -4.24
CA LEU A 126 0.11 -12.30 -4.41
C LEU A 126 -0.93 -12.10 -5.50
N LEU A 127 -0.89 -12.93 -6.55
CA LEU A 127 -1.94 -12.98 -7.57
C LEU A 127 -3.27 -13.35 -6.93
N ALA A 128 -3.32 -14.44 -6.16
CA ALA A 128 -4.52 -14.87 -5.43
C ALA A 128 -5.06 -13.86 -4.41
N ALA A 129 -4.21 -12.96 -3.90
CA ALA A 129 -4.63 -11.91 -2.98
C ALA A 129 -5.18 -10.66 -3.70
N ASN A 130 -5.00 -10.55 -5.01
CA ASN A 130 -5.50 -9.45 -5.84
C ASN A 130 -6.33 -9.95 -7.04
N SER A 131 -6.82 -11.19 -6.96
CA SER A 131 -7.64 -11.90 -7.95
C SER A 131 -8.79 -11.06 -8.48
N LEU A 132 -9.53 -10.39 -7.59
CA LEU A 132 -10.62 -9.50 -7.97
C LEU A 132 -10.15 -8.37 -8.90
N LEU A 133 -9.03 -7.71 -8.60
CA LEU A 133 -8.53 -6.59 -9.39
C LEU A 133 -8.06 -7.03 -10.78
N PHE A 134 -7.37 -8.18 -10.86
CA PHE A 134 -6.97 -8.75 -12.15
C PHE A 134 -8.18 -9.19 -12.98
N GLY A 135 -9.16 -9.86 -12.37
CA GLY A 135 -10.39 -10.28 -13.05
C GLY A 135 -11.22 -9.10 -13.57
N ILE A 136 -11.36 -8.02 -12.78
CA ILE A 136 -11.99 -6.78 -13.24
C ILE A 136 -11.24 -6.20 -14.43
N SER A 137 -9.91 -6.20 -14.41
CA SER A 137 -9.08 -5.65 -15.49
C SER A 137 -9.27 -6.41 -16.80
N HIS A 138 -9.40 -7.74 -16.74
CA HIS A 138 -9.77 -8.56 -17.88
C HIS A 138 -11.16 -8.20 -18.44
N VAL A 139 -12.17 -8.04 -17.57
CA VAL A 139 -13.52 -7.63 -17.98
C VAL A 139 -13.50 -6.24 -18.63
N LEU A 140 -12.77 -5.27 -18.06
CA LEU A 140 -12.64 -3.91 -18.60
C LEU A 140 -11.98 -3.88 -19.98
N LYS A 141 -11.05 -4.80 -20.24
CA LYS A 141 -10.43 -4.97 -21.57
C LYS A 141 -11.36 -5.62 -22.59
N GLY A 142 -12.47 -6.22 -22.16
CA GLY A 142 -13.32 -7.07 -23.00
C GLY A 142 -12.81 -8.52 -23.12
N ASP A 143 -11.79 -8.90 -22.34
CA ASP A 143 -11.29 -10.27 -22.27
C ASP A 143 -12.05 -11.08 -21.21
N HIS A 144 -13.32 -11.36 -21.51
CA HIS A 144 -14.18 -12.12 -20.61
C HIS A 144 -13.70 -13.58 -20.46
N ALA A 145 -13.03 -14.13 -21.48
CA ALA A 145 -12.41 -15.45 -21.44
C ALA A 145 -11.30 -15.53 -20.39
N GLY A 146 -10.37 -14.57 -20.41
CA GLY A 146 -9.29 -14.46 -19.42
C GLY A 146 -9.81 -14.30 -18.00
N ALA A 147 -10.82 -13.44 -17.79
CA ALA A 147 -11.44 -13.23 -16.47
C ALA A 147 -11.99 -14.53 -15.87
N VAL A 148 -12.74 -15.31 -16.65
CA VAL A 148 -13.32 -16.58 -16.19
C VAL A 148 -12.24 -17.60 -15.87
N ASN A 149 -11.24 -17.74 -16.75
CA ASN A 149 -10.13 -18.67 -16.52
C ASN A 149 -9.39 -18.34 -15.22
N LEU A 150 -9.13 -17.06 -14.96
CA LEU A 150 -8.50 -16.60 -13.73
C LEU A 150 -9.32 -17.01 -12.50
N PHE A 151 -10.61 -16.65 -12.46
CA PHE A 151 -11.44 -16.93 -11.29
C PHE A 151 -11.64 -18.44 -11.06
N LEU A 152 -11.82 -19.24 -12.12
CA LEU A 152 -11.91 -20.71 -12.00
C LEU A 152 -10.60 -21.35 -11.56
N GLU A 153 -9.45 -20.83 -11.99
CA GLU A 153 -8.16 -21.26 -11.44
C GLU A 153 -8.07 -20.95 -9.95
N GLN A 154 -8.45 -19.75 -9.51
CA GLN A 154 -8.43 -19.38 -8.09
C GLN A 154 -9.39 -20.23 -7.25
N GLU A 155 -10.56 -20.57 -7.78
CA GLU A 155 -11.50 -21.48 -7.13
C GLU A 155 -10.85 -22.84 -6.83
N LYS A 156 -10.08 -23.39 -7.78
CA LYS A 156 -9.35 -24.66 -7.60
C LYS A 156 -8.21 -24.59 -6.58
N PHE A 157 -7.53 -23.45 -6.47
CA PHE A 157 -6.33 -23.31 -5.61
C PHE A 157 -6.63 -22.91 -4.16
N GLY A 158 -7.87 -22.54 -3.83
CA GLY A 158 -8.23 -22.18 -2.45
C GLY A 158 -9.63 -21.60 -2.27
N GLY A 159 -10.52 -21.76 -3.26
CA GLY A 159 -11.85 -21.17 -3.26
C GLY A 159 -11.85 -19.67 -3.54
N LEU A 160 -12.98 -19.18 -4.07
CA LEU A 160 -13.25 -17.75 -4.19
C LEU A 160 -13.49 -17.19 -2.79
N LYS A 161 -12.70 -16.19 -2.38
CA LYS A 161 -12.64 -15.71 -1.00
C LYS A 161 -13.73 -14.71 -0.67
N ASN A 162 -14.29 -14.05 -1.69
CA ASN A 162 -15.21 -12.94 -1.52
C ASN A 162 -16.41 -13.09 -2.47
N GLU A 163 -17.59 -12.69 -2.01
CA GLU A 163 -18.84 -12.65 -2.80
C GLU A 163 -18.67 -11.84 -4.09
N TRP A 164 -17.85 -10.80 -4.05
CA TRP A 164 -17.53 -10.02 -5.26
C TRP A 164 -16.79 -10.83 -6.32
N GLU A 165 -15.90 -11.75 -5.94
CA GLU A 165 -15.20 -12.60 -6.91
C GLU A 165 -16.17 -13.57 -7.57
N GLN A 166 -17.10 -14.14 -6.80
CA GLN A 166 -18.17 -14.99 -7.32
C GLN A 166 -19.09 -14.21 -8.25
N TRP A 167 -19.48 -13.00 -7.84
CA TRP A 167 -20.31 -12.12 -8.67
C TRP A 167 -19.61 -11.79 -9.99
N TYR A 168 -18.33 -11.41 -9.96
CA TYR A 168 -17.57 -11.09 -11.18
C TYR A 168 -17.31 -12.31 -12.06
N LEU A 169 -17.14 -13.51 -11.49
CA LEU A 169 -17.11 -14.76 -12.26
C LEU A 169 -18.44 -14.98 -12.98
N CYS A 170 -19.57 -14.92 -12.28
CA CYS A 170 -20.90 -15.05 -12.87
C CYS A 170 -21.16 -13.98 -13.93
N PHE A 171 -20.74 -12.74 -13.67
CA PHE A 171 -20.86 -11.63 -14.60
C PHE A 171 -20.00 -11.84 -15.86
N ALA A 172 -18.75 -12.27 -15.72
CA ALA A 172 -17.89 -12.59 -16.85
C ALA A 172 -18.42 -13.77 -17.67
N LEU A 173 -18.98 -14.81 -17.03
CA LEU A 173 -19.67 -15.92 -17.68
C LEU A 173 -20.93 -15.44 -18.45
N LEU A 174 -21.67 -14.50 -17.88
CA LEU A 174 -22.81 -13.88 -18.55
C LEU A 174 -22.37 -13.04 -19.75
N LEU A 175 -21.29 -12.27 -19.64
CA LEU A 175 -20.73 -11.50 -20.75
C LEU A 175 -20.12 -12.38 -21.86
N GLN A 176 -19.60 -13.56 -21.52
CA GLN A 176 -19.18 -14.56 -22.51
C GLN A 176 -20.36 -15.13 -23.31
N LYS A 177 -21.59 -15.11 -22.76
CA LYS A 177 -22.80 -15.39 -23.53
C LYS A 177 -23.08 -14.20 -24.44
N ARG A 178 -22.43 -14.24 -25.61
CA ARG A 178 -22.86 -13.59 -26.85
C ARG A 178 -24.39 -13.60 -26.94
N PHE A 179 -25.02 -12.46 -26.72
CA PHE A 179 -26.37 -12.17 -27.24
C PHE A 179 -26.19 -11.78 -28.72
N THR A 180 -25.98 -12.80 -29.55
CA THR A 180 -26.18 -12.78 -31.00
C THR A 180 -26.70 -14.13 -31.40
#